data_AF-A0A9P6ZSP9-F1
#
_entry.id   AF-A0A9P6ZSP9-F1
#
_cell.length_a   1.000
_cell.length_b   1.000
_cell.length_c   1.000
_cell.angle_alpha   90.00
_cell.angle_beta   90.00
_cell.angle_gamma   90.00
#
_symmetry.space_group_name_H-M   'P 1'
#
loop_
_entity.id
_entity.type
_entity.pdbx_description
1 polymer ?
#
loop_
_entity_poly.entity_id
_entity_poly.type
_entity_poly.pdbx_seq_one_letter_code
_entity_poly.pdbx_strand_id
1 'polypeptide(L)'
;MTNAQGELIQDPFRRGLGYAVQWYDILQPSIKRPCKSQIRLRPLLVQRCPACFAGILHGRPTDEGGDIHVAMDDMQHKRPVKSHVPLVPDEAVDQCENAYEAAHGKKQKAAMDSFDDTGIMALICRHDIPLFFANIDSPGEQQKYLVTLLQHFFSLLPPEATVVALYDVGCVLARTLSKYDILSISITSRLRFATTAMHAYGHEWACQLVYNPQICVGLGLSDGEGTERLWSRLVRLIGVERTSSEQGSAAQDALDQCEVPIEELQSEWSKQRQSQLSIRAHTPAHLKKELDTVLALQADLDASDKALQTTRAMLEKDMASNDTLEALKSLERGHNHLMNKVEALYSSLNVHDRFPELDGINLEFVRTLLMACNLKMNVCKRVIASFFEWDKLDQAVGSAQQALGMKLHQQTRKAISKRQPALMSAIRKFNSYCEWLDSLYDPLWGIPLPAPLPTKLVELRSDPGLMEDIWITPSVGEVPRWLDDTSIRDGIRGLLKRDRCREEQVRLGIEADNLCRFFGNEDKHQSAKH
;
A
#
# COMPACT_ATOMS: atom_id res chain seq x y z
N MET A 1 -3.84 11.34 20.13
CA MET A 1 -5.21 10.86 19.87
C MET A 1 -5.89 10.66 21.21
N THR A 2 -7.17 10.96 21.33
CA THR A 2 -7.95 10.67 22.55
C THR A 2 -8.97 9.58 22.25
N ASN A 3 -9.28 8.74 23.23
CA ASN A 3 -10.33 7.72 23.10
C ASN A 3 -11.72 8.37 23.13
N ALA A 4 -12.77 7.57 22.95
CA ALA A 4 -14.16 8.03 22.95
C ALA A 4 -14.61 8.64 24.29
N GLN A 5 -13.81 8.50 25.34
CA GLN A 5 -14.02 9.05 26.68
C GLN A 5 -13.19 10.32 26.92
N GLY A 6 -12.46 10.82 25.90
CA GLY A 6 -11.67 12.04 25.97
C GLY A 6 -10.28 11.86 26.58
N GLU A 7 -9.86 10.64 26.91
CA GLU A 7 -8.56 10.36 27.52
C GLU A 7 -7.48 10.21 26.45
N LEU A 8 -6.30 10.77 26.69
CA LEU A 8 -5.15 10.69 25.78
C LEU A 8 -4.70 9.22 25.63
N ILE A 9 -4.85 8.69 24.41
CA ILE A 9 -4.31 7.40 24.01
C ILE A 9 -2.79 7.53 23.97
N GLN A 10 -2.09 6.86 24.89
CA GLN A 10 -0.65 6.66 24.79
C GLN A 10 -0.37 5.72 23.62
N ASP A 11 0.17 6.31 22.54
CA ASP A 11 0.74 5.56 21.43
C ASP A 11 2.05 4.91 21.88
N PRO A 12 2.15 3.56 21.94
CA PRO A 12 3.34 2.87 22.42
C PRO A 12 4.59 3.09 21.55
N PHE A 13 4.44 3.71 20.37
CA PHE A 13 5.54 4.00 19.45
C PHE A 13 5.99 5.46 19.44
N ARG A 14 5.30 6.38 20.13
CA ARG A 14 5.78 7.76 20.37
C ARG A 14 6.48 7.86 21.72
N ARG A 15 7.74 7.44 21.77
CA ARG A 15 8.60 7.77 22.93
C ARG A 15 9.10 9.20 22.78
N GLY A 16 8.75 10.07 23.74
CA GLY A 16 9.22 11.46 23.76
C GLY A 16 10.72 11.58 24.01
N LEU A 17 11.32 12.71 23.63
CA LEU A 17 12.74 13.05 23.84
C LEU A 17 13.24 12.80 25.28
N GLY A 18 12.36 12.87 26.29
CA GLY A 18 12.69 12.58 27.68
C GLY A 18 13.20 11.15 27.95
N TYR A 19 12.78 10.16 27.16
CA TYR A 19 13.32 8.79 27.26
C TYR A 19 14.75 8.68 26.69
N ALA A 20 15.08 9.47 25.66
CA ALA A 20 16.44 9.53 25.13
C ALA A 20 17.40 10.22 26.13
N VAL A 21 16.90 11.21 26.89
CA VAL A 21 17.64 11.87 27.98
C VAL A 21 17.86 10.91 29.16
N GLN A 22 16.86 10.13 29.56
CA GLN A 22 17.04 9.08 30.57
C GLN A 22 18.03 7.99 30.15
N TRP A 23 18.04 7.61 28.87
CA TRP A 23 19.05 6.70 28.31
C TRP A 23 20.47 7.30 28.37
N TYR A 24 20.61 8.59 28.07
CA TYR A 24 21.88 9.31 28.18
C TYR A 24 22.39 9.35 29.63
N ASP A 25 21.52 9.62 30.60
CA ASP A 25 21.85 9.65 32.03
C ASP A 25 22.27 8.27 32.58
N ILE A 26 21.70 7.17 32.05
CA ILE A 26 22.09 5.80 32.42
C ILE A 26 23.48 5.42 31.85
N LEU A 27 23.86 5.97 30.70
CA LEU A 27 25.13 5.65 30.02
C LEU A 27 26.31 6.54 30.46
N GLN A 28 26.02 7.72 31.02
CA GLN A 28 27.01 8.71 31.47
C GLN A 28 28.05 8.18 32.49
N PRO A 29 27.72 7.28 33.44
CA PRO A 29 28.70 6.78 34.42
C PRO A 29 29.77 5.85 33.83
N SER A 30 29.49 5.21 32.69
CA SER A 30 30.32 4.15 32.10
C SER A 30 31.35 4.66 31.08
N ILE A 31 31.28 5.94 30.69
CA ILE A 31 32.14 6.55 29.67
C ILE A 31 33.14 7.49 30.35
N LYS A 32 34.16 6.92 30.99
CA LYS A 32 35.37 7.67 31.40
C LYS A 32 36.61 6.95 30.90
N ARG A 33 37.14 7.37 29.75
CA ARG A 33 38.51 7.09 29.30
C ARG A 33 39.16 8.40 28.84
N PRO A 34 40.41 8.72 29.23
CA PRO A 34 41.08 9.96 28.85
C PRO A 34 41.67 9.91 27.42
N CYS A 35 41.80 11.11 26.86
CA CYS A 35 41.89 11.51 25.45
C CYS A 35 43.27 11.35 24.77
N LYS A 36 43.26 11.16 23.44
CA LYS A 36 44.23 11.77 22.51
C LYS A 36 43.53 12.24 21.21
N SER A 37 43.63 13.56 20.94
CA SER A 37 43.22 14.33 19.74
C SER A 37 41.71 14.66 19.56
N GLN A 38 41.42 15.95 19.35
CA GLN A 38 40.10 16.51 19.03
C GLN A 38 40.02 16.82 17.53
N ILE A 39 39.23 16.06 16.78
CA ILE A 39 38.93 16.34 15.36
C ILE A 39 37.42 16.27 15.14
N ARG A 40 36.84 17.29 14.50
CA ARG A 40 35.40 17.36 14.19
C ARG A 40 35.13 16.70 12.83
N LEU A 41 34.13 15.83 12.79
CA LEU A 41 33.56 15.23 11.57
C LEU A 41 32.93 16.30 10.66
N ARG A 42 32.85 16.01 9.35
CA ARG A 42 32.23 16.93 8.38
C ARG A 42 30.74 17.17 8.70
N PRO A 43 30.21 18.41 8.53
CA PRO A 43 28.84 18.76 8.89
C PRO A 43 27.76 17.85 8.27
N LEU A 44 28.01 17.34 7.07
CA LEU A 44 27.10 16.44 6.35
C LEU A 44 26.71 15.20 7.17
N LEU A 45 27.71 14.43 7.62
CA LEU A 45 27.46 13.21 8.37
C LEU A 45 26.77 13.51 9.71
N VAL A 46 27.15 14.63 10.34
CA VAL A 46 26.50 15.13 11.57
C VAL A 46 25.04 15.48 11.33
N GLN A 47 24.69 16.12 10.21
CA GLN A 47 23.30 16.43 9.86
C GLN A 47 22.48 15.17 9.60
N ARG A 48 23.07 14.15 8.95
CA ARG A 48 22.38 12.87 8.70
C ARG A 48 22.15 12.09 9.97
N CYS A 49 23.18 11.90 10.78
CA CYS A 49 23.07 11.14 12.03
C CYS A 49 23.97 11.73 13.14
N PRO A 50 23.46 12.69 13.93
CA PRO A 50 24.23 13.25 15.04
C PRO A 50 24.69 12.19 16.04
N ALA A 51 23.89 11.14 16.25
CA ALA A 51 24.23 10.04 17.16
C ALA A 51 25.47 9.25 16.72
N CYS A 52 25.69 9.09 15.40
CA CYS A 52 26.90 8.45 14.88
C CYS A 52 28.08 9.42 14.77
N PHE A 53 27.81 10.71 14.48
CA PHE A 53 28.84 11.58 13.92
C PHE A 53 29.09 12.89 14.68
N ALA A 54 28.26 13.27 15.66
CA ALA A 54 28.51 14.45 16.50
C ALA A 54 29.59 14.22 17.56
N GLY A 55 30.07 12.99 17.70
CA GLY A 55 31.14 12.61 18.62
C GLY A 55 32.46 13.31 18.27
N ILE A 56 33.25 13.58 19.30
CA ILE A 56 34.62 14.13 19.17
C ILE A 56 35.70 13.08 19.52
N LEU A 57 35.28 11.87 19.87
CA LEU A 57 36.14 10.75 20.28
C LEU A 57 36.19 9.72 19.15
N HIS A 58 37.40 9.46 18.65
CA HIS A 58 37.67 8.52 17.57
C HIS A 58 38.98 7.76 17.88
N GLY A 59 39.23 6.66 17.17
CA GLY A 59 40.43 5.83 17.34
C GLY A 59 40.21 4.58 18.18
N ARG A 60 38.96 4.15 18.42
CA ARG A 60 38.71 2.87 19.08
C ARG A 60 39.21 1.73 18.17
N PRO A 61 39.96 0.76 18.70
CA PRO A 61 40.34 -0.43 17.92
C PRO A 61 39.11 -1.15 17.33
N THR A 62 39.23 -1.66 16.09
CA THR A 62 38.11 -2.33 15.39
C THR A 62 37.74 -3.68 16.02
N ASP A 63 38.65 -4.32 16.76
CA ASP A 63 38.43 -5.52 17.57
C ASP A 63 37.64 -5.23 18.86
N GLU A 64 37.73 -4.01 19.40
CA GLU A 64 36.91 -3.54 20.52
C GLU A 64 35.55 -2.97 20.09
N GLY A 65 35.29 -2.83 18.78
CA GLY A 65 33.98 -2.43 18.26
C GLY A 65 33.94 -1.21 17.38
N GLY A 66 35.07 -0.63 16.98
CA GLY A 66 35.09 0.52 16.07
C GLY A 66 34.36 1.78 16.59
N ASP A 67 34.58 2.92 15.94
CA ASP A 67 33.87 4.15 16.28
C ASP A 67 32.49 4.20 15.60
N ILE A 68 32.39 3.69 14.37
CA ILE A 68 31.20 3.79 13.52
C ILE A 68 30.83 2.42 12.94
N HIS A 69 29.54 2.09 12.93
CA HIS A 69 29.01 0.89 12.27
C HIS A 69 28.12 1.28 11.09
N VAL A 70 28.34 0.66 9.94
CA VAL A 70 27.56 0.85 8.71
C VAL A 70 27.16 -0.49 8.10
N ALA A 71 26.03 -0.53 7.39
CA ALA A 71 25.50 -1.70 6.70
C ALA A 71 25.42 -1.43 5.19
N MET A 72 25.75 -2.44 4.36
CA MET A 72 25.86 -2.35 2.90
C MET A 72 25.59 -3.71 2.20
N ASP A 73 25.49 -3.75 0.86
CA ASP A 73 25.22 -4.94 0.01
C ASP A 73 26.08 -4.93 -1.31
N ASP A 74 26.30 -6.03 -2.09
CA ASP A 74 26.91 -6.13 -3.49
C ASP A 74 27.60 -7.48 -3.97
N MET A 75 28.22 -7.63 -5.20
CA MET A 75 29.02 -8.82 -5.75
C MET A 75 30.27 -8.58 -6.73
N GLN A 76 31.24 -9.48 -7.06
CA GLN A 76 32.68 -9.12 -7.46
C GLN A 76 33.25 -9.46 -8.91
N HIS A 77 34.47 -8.92 -9.28
CA HIS A 77 35.36 -9.33 -10.43
C HIS A 77 36.90 -9.33 -10.10
N LYS A 78 37.71 -10.15 -10.82
CA LYS A 78 39.09 -10.60 -10.46
C LYS A 78 40.28 -9.78 -11.03
N ARG A 79 41.38 -9.68 -10.27
CA ARG A 79 42.71 -9.08 -10.61
C ARG A 79 43.85 -9.87 -9.93
N PRO A 80 45.17 -9.56 -10.08
CA PRO A 80 46.24 -10.47 -9.65
C PRO A 80 46.65 -10.33 -8.16
N VAL A 81 47.05 -11.46 -7.57
CA VAL A 81 47.00 -11.80 -6.13
C VAL A 81 48.26 -11.40 -5.35
N LYS A 82 48.11 -10.82 -4.14
CA LYS A 82 49.16 -10.68 -3.12
C LYS A 82 49.17 -11.89 -2.15
N SER A 83 50.32 -12.22 -1.56
CA SER A 83 50.41 -13.27 -0.52
C SER A 83 49.89 -12.75 0.82
N HIS A 84 48.96 -13.48 1.44
CA HIS A 84 48.33 -13.11 2.72
C HIS A 84 48.04 -14.35 3.59
N VAL A 85 48.04 -14.19 4.92
CA VAL A 85 47.64 -15.23 5.89
C VAL A 85 46.17 -15.03 6.25
N PRO A 86 45.27 -15.94 5.84
CA PRO A 86 43.84 -15.71 5.97
C PRO A 86 43.34 -15.94 7.40
N LEU A 87 42.42 -15.08 7.86
CA LEU A 87 41.75 -15.19 9.18
C LEU A 87 40.78 -16.37 9.26
N VAL A 88 40.22 -16.76 8.13
CA VAL A 88 39.30 -17.89 7.94
C VAL A 88 39.86 -18.75 6.82
N PRO A 89 39.84 -20.09 6.91
CA PRO A 89 40.30 -20.95 5.81
C PRO A 89 39.70 -20.54 4.46
N ASP A 90 40.53 -20.47 3.42
CA ASP A 90 40.11 -19.99 2.10
C ASP A 90 38.98 -20.88 1.54
N GLU A 91 38.99 -22.18 1.85
CA GLU A 91 37.96 -23.14 1.46
C GLU A 91 36.58 -22.81 2.08
N ALA A 92 36.56 -22.29 3.31
CA ALA A 92 35.30 -21.89 3.97
C ALA A 92 34.74 -20.61 3.34
N VAL A 93 35.60 -19.66 2.98
CA VAL A 93 35.16 -18.44 2.26
C VAL A 93 34.73 -18.76 0.83
N ASP A 94 35.40 -19.71 0.15
CA ASP A 94 34.97 -20.20 -1.16
C ASP A 94 33.59 -20.86 -1.10
N GLN A 95 33.29 -21.62 -0.05
CA GLN A 95 31.95 -22.20 0.14
C GLN A 95 30.89 -21.11 0.39
N CYS A 96 31.20 -20.07 1.17
CA CYS A 96 30.31 -18.92 1.34
C CYS A 96 30.04 -18.20 0.00
N GLU A 97 31.08 -17.95 -0.80
CA GLU A 97 30.98 -17.30 -2.11
C GLU A 97 30.09 -18.11 -3.06
N ASN A 98 30.35 -19.43 -3.18
CA ASN A 98 29.57 -20.33 -4.03
C ASN A 98 28.12 -20.50 -3.56
N ALA A 99 27.87 -20.56 -2.25
CA ALA A 99 26.51 -20.68 -1.70
C ALA A 99 25.67 -19.43 -2.00
N TYR A 100 26.28 -18.25 -1.92
CA TYR A 100 25.62 -16.99 -2.24
C TYR A 100 25.42 -16.81 -3.75
N GLU A 101 26.43 -17.14 -4.58
CA GLU A 101 26.30 -17.20 -6.04
C GLU A 101 25.18 -18.14 -6.50
N ALA A 102 25.04 -19.31 -5.87
CA ALA A 102 23.99 -20.28 -6.19
C ALA A 102 22.57 -19.78 -5.86
N ALA A 103 22.42 -18.92 -4.84
CA ALA A 103 21.13 -18.33 -4.47
C ALA A 103 20.65 -17.25 -5.46
N HIS A 104 21.59 -16.56 -6.15
CA HIS A 104 21.28 -15.46 -7.06
C HIS A 104 21.52 -15.74 -8.56
N GLY A 105 22.38 -16.71 -8.92
CA GLY A 105 22.94 -16.93 -10.27
C GLY A 105 21.98 -17.42 -11.36
N LYS A 106 20.66 -17.47 -11.13
CA LYS A 106 19.67 -17.93 -12.12
C LYS A 106 18.45 -17.02 -12.33
N LYS A 107 18.38 -15.84 -11.73
CA LYS A 107 17.23 -14.94 -11.92
C LYS A 107 17.66 -13.59 -12.49
N GLN A 108 17.50 -13.43 -13.80
CA GLN A 108 17.33 -12.12 -14.41
C GLN A 108 16.08 -11.48 -13.76
N LYS A 109 16.27 -10.50 -12.88
CA LYS A 109 15.16 -9.93 -12.08
C LYS A 109 14.33 -8.86 -12.80
N ALA A 110 14.69 -8.46 -14.03
CA ALA A 110 13.85 -7.65 -14.91
C ALA A 110 14.38 -7.68 -16.35
N ALA A 111 13.51 -7.42 -17.33
CA ALA A 111 13.92 -7.12 -18.70
C ALA A 111 14.69 -5.78 -18.68
N MET A 112 15.94 -5.81 -19.13
CA MET A 112 16.86 -4.66 -19.08
C MET A 112 16.59 -3.62 -20.17
N ASP A 113 15.61 -3.85 -21.05
CA ASP A 113 15.40 -3.07 -22.26
C ASP A 113 14.62 -1.75 -22.02
N SER A 114 14.16 -1.49 -20.79
CA SER A 114 13.26 -0.37 -20.47
C SER A 114 13.70 0.55 -19.32
N PHE A 115 14.87 0.33 -18.69
CA PHE A 115 15.35 1.16 -17.57
C PHE A 115 16.86 1.42 -17.66
N ASP A 116 17.29 2.68 -17.44
CA ASP A 116 18.70 3.09 -17.47
C ASP A 116 19.51 2.55 -16.27
N ASP A 117 18.86 2.37 -15.10
CA ASP A 117 19.44 1.83 -13.88
C ASP A 117 18.77 0.51 -13.47
N THR A 118 19.56 -0.47 -13.04
CA THR A 118 19.09 -1.83 -12.68
C THR A 118 18.85 -2.04 -11.18
N GLY A 119 19.25 -1.08 -10.35
CA GLY A 119 19.09 -1.13 -8.89
C GLY A 119 19.74 0.06 -8.19
N ILE A 120 19.66 0.09 -6.86
CA ILE A 120 20.27 1.12 -6.01
C ILE A 120 21.07 0.41 -4.92
N MET A 121 22.32 0.82 -4.76
CA MET A 121 23.15 0.46 -3.63
C MET A 121 23.02 1.49 -2.51
N ALA A 122 22.97 1.04 -1.24
CA ALA A 122 22.87 1.93 -0.09
C ALA A 122 23.96 1.65 0.96
N LEU A 123 24.50 2.72 1.54
CA LEU A 123 25.33 2.68 2.75
C LEU A 123 24.53 3.31 3.89
N ILE A 124 24.23 2.52 4.93
CA ILE A 124 23.31 2.90 6.01
C ILE A 124 24.02 2.83 7.35
N CYS A 125 23.79 3.77 8.26
CA CYS A 125 24.37 3.67 9.61
C CYS A 125 23.60 2.69 10.50
N ARG A 126 24.16 2.30 11.64
CA ARG A 126 23.49 1.43 12.63
C ARG A 126 22.15 1.92 13.20
N HIS A 127 21.76 3.17 12.92
CA HIS A 127 20.45 3.74 13.31
C HIS A 127 19.43 3.70 12.17
N ASP A 128 19.68 2.90 11.12
CA ASP A 128 18.85 2.78 9.92
C ASP A 128 18.68 4.09 9.14
N ILE A 129 19.68 4.98 9.21
CA ILE A 129 19.71 6.24 8.46
C ILE A 129 20.58 6.05 7.23
N PRO A 130 20.03 6.19 6.01
CA PRO A 130 20.83 6.13 4.79
C PRO A 130 21.84 7.27 4.76
N LEU A 131 23.10 6.92 4.57
CA LEU A 131 24.19 7.86 4.44
C LEU A 131 24.46 8.17 2.98
N PHE A 132 24.55 7.17 2.11
CA PHE A 132 24.82 7.37 0.69
C PHE A 132 24.08 6.34 -0.16
N PHE A 133 23.80 6.72 -1.40
CA PHE A 133 23.25 5.86 -2.43
C PHE A 133 24.15 5.86 -3.67
N ALA A 134 24.18 4.77 -4.42
CA ALA A 134 24.78 4.70 -5.73
C ALA A 134 23.85 3.96 -6.70
N ASN A 135 23.68 4.48 -7.91
CA ASN A 135 22.91 3.82 -8.94
C ASN A 135 23.68 2.62 -9.49
N ILE A 136 22.98 1.51 -9.74
CA ILE A 136 23.54 0.30 -10.34
C ILE A 136 23.27 0.35 -11.84
N ASP A 137 24.21 0.90 -12.58
CA ASP A 137 24.13 1.18 -14.03
C ASP A 137 24.62 0.03 -14.91
N SER A 138 25.15 -1.04 -14.31
CA SER A 138 25.66 -2.21 -15.01
C SER A 138 25.02 -3.50 -14.50
N PRO A 139 24.77 -4.51 -15.37
CA PRO A 139 24.23 -5.79 -14.93
C PRO A 139 25.08 -6.44 -13.83
N GLY A 140 24.36 -6.92 -12.81
CA GLY A 140 24.93 -7.48 -11.58
C GLY A 140 25.22 -6.39 -10.55
N GLU A 141 24.81 -6.63 -9.31
CA GLU A 141 25.35 -5.94 -8.14
C GLU A 141 26.87 -6.13 -8.15
N GLN A 142 27.65 -5.08 -8.41
CA GLN A 142 29.11 -5.13 -8.46
C GLN A 142 29.75 -4.38 -7.29
N GLN A 143 30.55 -5.01 -6.41
CA GLN A 143 31.33 -4.49 -5.29
C GLN A 143 32.12 -3.21 -5.58
N LYS A 144 32.31 -2.85 -6.85
CA LYS A 144 32.74 -1.51 -7.23
C LYS A 144 31.86 -0.43 -6.57
N TYR A 145 30.55 -0.61 -6.44
CA TYR A 145 29.68 0.38 -5.80
C TYR A 145 29.96 0.44 -4.30
N LEU A 146 30.01 -0.73 -3.64
CA LEU A 146 30.39 -0.84 -2.24
C LEU A 146 31.75 -0.20 -1.91
N VAL A 147 32.78 -0.52 -2.70
CA VAL A 147 34.13 0.06 -2.58
C VAL A 147 34.09 1.57 -2.77
N THR A 148 33.33 2.06 -3.76
CA THR A 148 33.20 3.49 -4.03
C THR A 148 32.50 4.23 -2.89
N LEU A 149 31.42 3.65 -2.34
CA LEU A 149 30.71 4.19 -1.19
C LEU A 149 31.61 4.23 0.06
N LEU A 150 32.41 3.19 0.29
CA LEU A 150 33.42 3.16 1.35
C LEU A 150 34.49 4.24 1.15
N GLN A 151 35.06 4.37 -0.06
CA GLN A 151 36.06 5.41 -0.35
C GLN A 151 35.50 6.82 -0.10
N HIS A 152 34.30 7.09 -0.60
CA HIS A 152 33.62 8.36 -0.39
C HIS A 152 33.36 8.59 1.10
N PHE A 153 32.83 7.59 1.81
CA PHE A 153 32.55 7.69 3.24
C PHE A 153 33.82 8.01 4.06
N PHE A 154 34.92 7.28 3.85
CA PHE A 154 36.19 7.52 4.53
C PHE A 154 36.81 8.88 4.20
N SER A 155 36.53 9.47 3.03
CA SER A 155 36.98 10.83 2.70
C SER A 155 36.34 11.93 3.59
N LEU A 156 35.23 11.59 4.25
CA LEU A 156 34.48 12.49 5.13
C LEU A 156 34.77 12.23 6.63
N LEU A 157 35.50 11.16 6.95
CA LEU A 157 35.86 10.78 8.32
C LEU A 157 37.23 11.34 8.74
N PRO A 158 37.45 11.61 10.03
CA PRO A 158 38.77 11.83 10.60
C PRO A 158 39.72 10.68 10.27
N PRO A 159 41.04 10.94 10.12
CA PRO A 159 42.05 9.91 9.88
C PRO A 159 42.13 8.83 10.98
N GLU A 160 41.63 9.10 12.18
CA GLU A 160 41.67 8.21 13.34
C GLU A 160 40.41 7.36 13.45
N ALA A 161 39.31 7.75 12.80
CA ALA A 161 38.02 7.08 12.96
C ALA A 161 38.04 5.65 12.42
N THR A 162 37.58 4.68 13.21
CA THR A 162 37.49 3.29 12.78
C THR A 162 36.06 2.90 12.44
N VAL A 163 35.90 2.02 11.45
CA VAL A 163 34.61 1.64 10.89
C VAL A 163 34.46 0.12 10.90
N VAL A 164 33.29 -0.35 11.32
CA VAL A 164 32.84 -1.72 11.09
C VAL A 164 31.74 -1.72 10.02
N ALA A 165 31.99 -2.40 8.92
CA ALA A 165 31.07 -2.58 7.81
C ALA A 165 30.37 -3.94 7.92
N LEU A 166 29.06 -3.92 8.12
CA LEU A 166 28.19 -5.10 8.10
C LEU A 166 27.70 -5.30 6.67
N TYR A 167 27.96 -6.47 6.12
CA TYR A 167 27.68 -6.75 4.71
C TYR A 167 27.51 -8.26 4.54
N ASP A 168 26.47 -8.67 3.82
CA ASP A 168 26.05 -10.06 3.66
C ASP A 168 27.18 -11.00 3.29
N VAL A 169 28.06 -10.59 2.37
CA VAL A 169 29.28 -11.32 2.00
C VAL A 169 30.55 -10.55 2.39
N GLY A 170 30.52 -9.89 3.54
CA GLY A 170 31.64 -9.15 4.13
C GLY A 170 32.92 -9.97 4.26
N CYS A 171 32.81 -11.29 4.47
CA CYS A 171 33.94 -12.21 4.49
C CYS A 171 34.67 -12.28 3.13
N VAL A 172 33.92 -12.28 2.01
CA VAL A 172 34.46 -12.32 0.65
C VAL A 172 35.15 -11.01 0.33
N LEU A 173 34.52 -9.86 0.65
CA LEU A 173 35.16 -8.56 0.42
C LEU A 173 36.39 -8.35 1.31
N ALA A 174 36.36 -8.77 2.58
CA ALA A 174 37.52 -8.71 3.47
C ALA A 174 38.71 -9.49 2.89
N ARG A 175 38.46 -10.70 2.39
CA ARG A 175 39.46 -11.51 1.68
C ARG A 175 39.97 -10.84 0.41
N THR A 176 39.09 -10.22 -0.37
CA THR A 176 39.48 -9.52 -1.60
C THR A 176 40.34 -8.29 -1.30
N LEU A 177 40.02 -7.52 -0.27
CA LEU A 177 40.83 -6.37 0.15
C LEU A 177 42.19 -6.77 0.76
N SER A 178 42.33 -8.00 1.28
CA SER A 178 43.63 -8.51 1.72
C SER A 178 44.47 -9.06 0.56
N LYS A 179 43.82 -9.59 -0.47
CA LYS A 179 44.48 -10.09 -1.70
C LYS A 179 44.84 -8.98 -2.69
N TYR A 180 44.09 -7.87 -2.71
CA TYR A 180 44.21 -6.82 -3.72
C TYR A 180 44.28 -5.41 -3.13
N ASP A 181 45.05 -4.55 -3.80
CA ASP A 181 45.23 -3.14 -3.41
C ASP A 181 44.11 -2.24 -3.95
N ILE A 182 42.87 -2.51 -3.53
CA ILE A 182 41.68 -1.80 -4.02
C ILE A 182 41.40 -0.54 -3.19
N LEU A 183 41.58 -0.63 -1.88
CA LEU A 183 41.46 0.48 -0.92
C LEU A 183 42.83 0.80 -0.34
N SER A 184 43.09 2.09 -0.11
CA SER A 184 44.36 2.53 0.48
C SER A 184 44.56 1.93 1.88
N ILE A 185 45.83 1.77 2.28
CA ILE A 185 46.21 1.27 3.61
C ILE A 185 45.62 2.13 4.74
N SER A 186 45.42 3.43 4.50
CA SER A 186 44.78 4.38 5.44
C SER A 186 43.30 4.11 5.69
N ILE A 187 42.62 3.38 4.81
CA ILE A 187 41.24 2.92 4.96
C ILE A 187 41.25 1.50 5.54
N THR A 188 41.98 0.57 4.92
CA THR A 188 41.94 -0.86 5.30
C THR A 188 42.45 -1.11 6.72
N SER A 189 43.41 -0.32 7.22
CA SER A 189 43.87 -0.40 8.62
C SER A 189 42.82 0.00 9.66
N ARG A 190 41.75 0.69 9.25
CA ARG A 190 40.67 1.19 10.12
C ARG A 190 39.31 0.60 9.78
N LEU A 191 39.25 -0.35 8.86
CA LEU A 191 38.03 -0.98 8.38
C LEU A 191 37.99 -2.45 8.80
N ARG A 192 36.91 -2.86 9.45
CA ARG A 192 36.61 -4.26 9.75
C ARG A 192 35.28 -4.65 9.11
N PHE A 193 35.19 -5.89 8.64
CA PHE A 193 33.94 -6.44 8.14
C PHE A 193 33.29 -7.37 9.16
N ALA A 194 31.96 -7.44 9.10
CA ALA A 194 31.13 -8.46 9.69
C ALA A 194 30.00 -8.80 8.71
N THR A 195 29.36 -9.95 8.88
CA THR A 195 28.13 -10.28 8.17
C THR A 195 26.93 -9.59 8.82
N THR A 196 25.80 -9.54 8.13
CA THR A 196 24.52 -9.15 8.72
C THR A 196 23.94 -10.34 9.50
N ALA A 197 23.18 -10.08 10.56
CA ALA A 197 22.79 -11.11 11.52
C ALA A 197 21.88 -12.18 10.92
N MET A 198 20.99 -11.82 9.99
CA MET A 198 20.10 -12.77 9.31
C MET A 198 20.88 -13.60 8.28
N HIS A 199 21.83 -13.00 7.58
CA HIS A 199 22.62 -13.69 6.55
C HIS A 199 23.77 -14.51 7.13
N ALA A 200 24.22 -14.23 8.37
CA ALA A 200 25.32 -14.95 9.01
C ALA A 200 25.09 -16.48 9.07
N TYR A 201 23.84 -16.94 9.20
CA TYR A 201 23.52 -18.37 9.22
C TYR A 201 23.74 -19.08 7.89
N GLY A 202 23.79 -18.35 6.78
CA GLY A 202 24.11 -18.88 5.45
C GLY A 202 25.61 -19.10 5.21
N HIS A 203 26.47 -18.68 6.15
CA HIS A 203 27.92 -18.84 6.04
C HIS A 203 28.42 -20.10 6.75
N GLU A 204 29.56 -20.60 6.30
CA GLU A 204 30.26 -21.70 6.97
C GLU A 204 30.59 -21.39 8.43
N TRP A 205 30.62 -22.41 9.29
CA TRP A 205 30.85 -22.23 10.72
C TRP A 205 32.16 -21.47 11.02
N ALA A 206 33.24 -21.80 10.30
CA ALA A 206 34.52 -21.09 10.44
C ALA A 206 34.42 -19.59 10.08
N CYS A 207 33.60 -19.25 9.08
CA CYS A 207 33.30 -17.86 8.73
C CYS A 207 32.49 -17.18 9.83
N GLN A 208 31.47 -17.85 10.38
CA GLN A 208 30.64 -17.32 11.46
C GLN A 208 31.44 -16.98 12.71
N LEU A 209 32.43 -17.79 13.08
CA LEU A 209 33.29 -17.52 14.24
C LEU A 209 34.02 -16.17 14.17
N VAL A 210 34.29 -15.68 12.96
CA VAL A 210 35.04 -14.43 12.73
C VAL A 210 34.13 -13.27 12.37
N TYR A 211 33.13 -13.50 11.52
CA TYR A 211 32.32 -12.45 10.89
C TYR A 211 30.89 -12.35 11.43
N ASN A 212 30.36 -13.34 12.16
CA ASN A 212 28.98 -13.24 12.69
C ASN A 212 28.90 -12.14 13.76
N PRO A 213 28.00 -11.15 13.60
CA PRO A 213 27.91 -10.00 14.50
C PRO A 213 27.45 -10.36 15.92
N GLN A 214 26.79 -11.51 16.10
CA GLN A 214 26.36 -12.02 17.41
C GLN A 214 27.49 -12.74 18.15
N ILE A 215 28.53 -13.20 17.44
CA ILE A 215 29.66 -13.95 18.00
C ILE A 215 30.86 -13.03 18.19
N CYS A 216 31.12 -12.14 17.23
CA CYS A 216 32.34 -11.35 17.21
C CYS A 216 32.26 -10.16 18.18
N VAL A 217 33.38 -9.90 18.87
CA VAL A 217 33.46 -8.83 19.87
C VAL A 217 33.38 -7.47 19.19
N GLY A 218 32.67 -6.54 19.84
CA GLY A 218 32.66 -5.12 19.50
C GLY A 218 31.42 -4.60 18.77
N LEU A 219 30.56 -5.48 18.26
CA LEU A 219 29.34 -5.05 17.52
C LEU A 219 28.12 -4.81 18.42
N GLY A 220 28.17 -5.27 19.67
CA GLY A 220 27.05 -5.14 20.61
C GLY A 220 25.81 -5.89 20.09
N LEU A 221 24.66 -5.21 20.05
CA LEU A 221 23.40 -5.75 19.50
C LEU A 221 23.10 -5.23 18.09
N SER A 222 24.11 -4.75 17.36
CA SER A 222 23.93 -4.25 15.99
C SER A 222 23.79 -5.45 15.04
N ASP A 223 22.69 -5.51 14.29
CA ASP A 223 22.39 -6.63 13.40
C ASP A 223 22.77 -6.38 11.93
N GLY A 224 22.94 -5.12 11.53
CA GLY A 224 23.32 -4.78 10.16
C GLY A 224 22.18 -4.84 9.14
N GLU A 225 20.93 -5.04 9.59
CA GLU A 225 19.77 -5.23 8.71
C GLU A 225 19.13 -3.90 8.24
N GLY A 226 19.86 -2.78 8.35
CA GLY A 226 19.33 -1.45 8.05
C GLY A 226 18.92 -1.28 6.59
N THR A 227 19.66 -1.93 5.68
CA THR A 227 19.39 -1.97 4.24
C THR A 227 18.05 -2.65 3.96
N GLU A 228 17.81 -3.81 4.55
CA GLU A 228 16.54 -4.54 4.41
C GLU A 228 15.35 -3.79 5.01
N ARG A 229 15.54 -3.10 6.14
CA ARG A 229 14.49 -2.23 6.71
C ARG A 229 14.15 -1.08 5.79
N LEU A 230 15.15 -0.45 5.16
CA LEU A 230 14.93 0.61 4.20
C LEU A 230 14.14 0.09 3.00
N TRP A 231 14.56 -1.03 2.42
CA TRP A 231 13.88 -1.64 1.28
C TRP A 231 12.44 -2.04 1.63
N SER A 232 12.22 -2.61 2.80
CA SER A 232 10.86 -2.92 3.29
C SER A 232 9.96 -1.70 3.40
N ARG A 233 10.51 -0.52 3.75
CA ARG A 233 9.76 0.74 3.78
C ARG A 233 9.45 1.26 2.37
N LEU A 234 10.42 1.15 1.45
CA LEU A 234 10.32 1.66 0.09
C LEU A 234 9.52 0.74 -0.85
N VAL A 235 9.40 -0.56 -0.56
CA VAL A 235 8.71 -1.54 -1.43
C VAL A 235 7.27 -1.15 -1.78
N ARG A 236 6.60 -0.40 -0.89
CA ARG A 236 5.22 0.08 -1.11
C ARG A 236 5.13 1.13 -2.21
N LEU A 237 6.20 1.89 -2.43
CA LEU A 237 6.26 2.91 -3.48
C LEU A 237 6.47 2.27 -4.85
N ILE A 238 7.24 1.17 -4.93
CA ILE A 238 7.49 0.44 -6.19
C ILE A 238 6.18 0.05 -6.90
N GLY A 239 5.21 -0.47 -6.15
CA GLY A 239 3.90 -0.84 -6.69
C GLY A 239 3.13 0.36 -7.22
N VAL A 240 3.16 1.49 -6.50
CA VAL A 240 2.50 2.74 -6.91
C VAL A 240 3.15 3.29 -8.18
N GLU A 241 4.48 3.33 -8.25
CA GLU A 241 5.25 3.86 -9.38
C GLU A 241 5.05 3.04 -10.66
N ARG A 242 5.20 1.72 -10.59
CA ARG A 242 5.01 0.82 -11.75
C ARG A 242 3.59 0.89 -12.29
N THR A 243 2.63 0.88 -11.39
CA THR A 243 1.20 0.89 -11.75
C THR A 243 0.76 2.27 -12.24
N SER A 244 1.37 3.36 -11.75
CA SER A 244 1.02 4.73 -12.16
C SER A 244 1.35 4.97 -13.64
N SER A 245 2.49 4.47 -14.12
CA SER A 245 2.87 4.59 -15.54
C SER A 245 1.94 3.80 -16.46
N GLU A 246 1.72 2.51 -16.18
CA GLU A 246 0.85 1.64 -16.98
C GLU A 246 -0.61 2.12 -16.99
N GLN A 247 -1.15 2.48 -15.81
CA GLN A 247 -2.51 2.99 -15.70
C GLN A 247 -2.66 4.39 -16.29
N GLY A 248 -1.60 5.20 -16.26
CA GLY A 248 -1.56 6.50 -16.92
C GLY A 248 -1.67 6.36 -18.44
N SER A 249 -0.89 5.45 -19.03
CA SER A 249 -0.96 5.14 -20.47
C SER A 249 -2.32 4.60 -20.87
N ALA A 250 -2.83 3.57 -20.17
CA ALA A 250 -4.14 2.99 -20.47
C ALA A 250 -5.29 4.01 -20.33
N ALA A 251 -5.20 4.93 -19.35
CA ALA A 251 -6.17 6.00 -19.19
C ALA A 251 -6.06 7.05 -20.31
N GLN A 252 -4.86 7.32 -20.82
CA GLN A 252 -4.65 8.19 -21.96
C GLN A 252 -5.21 7.56 -23.25
N ASP A 253 -4.95 6.28 -23.50
CA ASP A 253 -5.49 5.56 -24.65
C ASP A 253 -7.03 5.55 -24.64
N ALA A 254 -7.64 5.37 -23.47
CA ALA A 254 -9.09 5.42 -23.31
C ALA A 254 -9.66 6.82 -23.57
N LEU A 255 -8.94 7.88 -23.21
CA LEU A 255 -9.33 9.26 -23.51
C LEU A 255 -9.23 9.55 -25.01
N ASP A 256 -8.17 9.07 -25.65
CA ASP A 256 -7.96 9.27 -27.09
C ASP A 256 -9.04 8.55 -27.91
N GLN A 257 -9.53 7.39 -27.43
CA GLN A 257 -10.64 6.64 -28.03
C GLN A 257 -12.03 7.25 -27.77
N CYS A 258 -12.19 8.06 -26.71
CA CYS A 258 -13.47 8.67 -26.35
C CYS A 258 -13.89 9.76 -27.36
N GLU A 259 -12.93 10.36 -28.08
CA GLU A 259 -13.13 11.45 -29.06
C GLU A 259 -13.83 12.71 -28.51
N VAL A 260 -14.04 12.80 -27.20
CA VAL A 260 -14.61 13.97 -26.52
C VAL A 260 -13.49 14.89 -26.00
N PRO A 261 -13.56 16.21 -26.24
CA PRO A 261 -12.60 17.15 -25.68
C PRO A 261 -12.51 17.08 -24.15
N ILE A 262 -11.29 17.17 -23.61
CA ILE A 262 -11.04 17.13 -22.15
C ILE A 262 -11.84 18.21 -21.41
N GLU A 263 -11.99 19.41 -22.00
CA GLU A 263 -12.74 20.52 -21.43
C GLU A 263 -14.22 20.18 -21.24
N GLU A 264 -14.79 19.43 -22.19
CA GLU A 264 -16.17 18.95 -22.10
C GLU A 264 -16.31 17.88 -21.02
N LEU A 265 -15.37 16.93 -20.94
CA LEU A 265 -15.35 15.93 -19.86
C LEU A 265 -15.21 16.59 -18.47
N GLN A 266 -14.42 17.65 -18.34
CA GLN A 266 -14.29 18.42 -17.09
C GLN A 266 -15.58 19.16 -16.72
N SER A 267 -16.26 19.74 -17.71
CA SER A 267 -17.56 20.40 -17.54
C SER A 267 -18.62 19.39 -17.09
N GLU A 268 -18.72 18.25 -17.78
CA GLU A 268 -19.64 17.17 -17.46
C GLU A 268 -19.35 16.57 -16.07
N TRP A 269 -18.09 16.37 -15.70
CA TRP A 269 -17.71 15.97 -14.34
C TRP A 269 -18.11 17.01 -13.28
N SER A 270 -17.98 18.31 -13.59
CA SER A 270 -18.38 19.38 -12.69
C SER A 270 -19.90 19.41 -12.48
N LYS A 271 -20.68 19.19 -13.55
CA LYS A 271 -22.15 19.04 -13.49
C LYS A 271 -22.54 17.83 -12.65
N GLN A 272 -21.87 16.68 -12.86
CA GLN A 272 -22.07 15.48 -12.05
C GLN A 272 -21.83 15.78 -10.56
N ARG A 273 -20.68 16.37 -10.22
CA ARG A 273 -20.36 16.74 -8.83
C ARG A 273 -21.40 17.68 -8.22
N GLN A 274 -21.82 18.71 -8.95
CA GLN A 274 -22.83 19.66 -8.43
C GLN A 274 -24.17 18.98 -8.18
N SER A 275 -24.61 18.10 -9.09
CA SER A 275 -25.84 17.31 -8.93
C SER A 275 -25.77 16.41 -7.70
N GLN A 276 -24.72 15.59 -7.61
CA GLN A 276 -24.53 14.58 -6.56
C GLN A 276 -24.23 15.18 -5.17
N LEU A 277 -23.59 16.35 -5.12
CA LEU A 277 -23.32 17.07 -3.88
C LEU A 277 -24.46 18.00 -3.45
N SER A 278 -25.52 18.14 -4.26
CA SER A 278 -26.67 18.97 -3.90
C SER A 278 -27.46 18.37 -2.74
N ILE A 279 -28.05 19.24 -1.91
CA ILE A 279 -28.83 18.88 -0.71
C ILE A 279 -30.06 18.02 -1.08
N ARG A 280 -30.57 18.10 -2.31
CA ARG A 280 -31.69 17.27 -2.81
C ARG A 280 -31.29 15.80 -3.06
N ALA A 281 -30.02 15.50 -3.30
CA ALA A 281 -29.52 14.13 -3.39
C ALA A 281 -29.33 13.46 -2.01
N HIS A 282 -29.40 14.23 -0.92
CA HIS A 282 -29.31 13.72 0.43
C HIS A 282 -30.71 13.53 1.01
N THR A 283 -31.21 12.30 0.94
CA THR A 283 -32.35 11.84 1.71
C THR A 283 -32.17 12.29 3.17
N PRO A 284 -33.04 13.16 3.72
CA PRO A 284 -32.88 13.69 5.07
C PRO A 284 -32.68 12.54 6.06
N ALA A 285 -31.82 12.71 7.08
CA ALA A 285 -31.40 11.61 7.96
C ALA A 285 -32.59 10.79 8.53
N HIS A 286 -33.72 11.44 8.78
CA HIS A 286 -34.98 10.80 9.15
C HIS A 286 -35.55 9.89 8.04
N LEU A 287 -35.66 10.39 6.81
CA LEU A 287 -36.19 9.62 5.67
C LEU A 287 -35.29 8.44 5.32
N LYS A 288 -33.97 8.59 5.47
CA LYS A 288 -33.01 7.50 5.29
C LYS A 288 -33.20 6.42 6.36
N LYS A 289 -33.39 6.80 7.62
CA LYS A 289 -33.65 5.86 8.72
C LYS A 289 -34.96 5.08 8.54
N GLU A 290 -36.01 5.76 8.11
CA GLU A 290 -37.30 5.14 7.78
C GLU A 290 -37.16 4.20 6.56
N LEU A 291 -36.45 4.61 5.50
CA LEU A 291 -36.20 3.78 4.33
C LEU A 291 -35.30 2.57 4.63
N ASP A 292 -34.31 2.73 5.52
CA ASP A 292 -33.48 1.61 6.00
C ASP A 292 -34.32 0.62 6.84
N THR A 293 -35.30 1.12 7.59
CA THR A 293 -36.26 0.30 8.36
C THR A 293 -37.21 -0.45 7.42
N VAL A 294 -37.69 0.21 6.37
CA VAL A 294 -38.44 -0.41 5.28
C VAL A 294 -37.63 -1.53 4.61
N LEU A 295 -36.35 -1.30 4.29
CA LEU A 295 -35.50 -2.31 3.68
C LEU A 295 -35.25 -3.52 4.61
N ALA A 296 -35.11 -3.28 5.91
CA ALA A 296 -34.99 -4.34 6.90
C ALA A 296 -36.27 -5.18 6.96
N LEU A 297 -37.44 -4.52 7.05
CA LEU A 297 -38.73 -5.21 7.03
C LEU A 297 -38.97 -5.95 5.72
N GLN A 298 -38.50 -5.44 4.59
CA GLN A 298 -38.57 -6.13 3.31
C GLN A 298 -37.66 -7.37 3.27
N ALA A 299 -36.49 -7.32 3.91
CA ALA A 299 -35.63 -8.50 4.05
C ALA A 299 -36.28 -9.57 4.94
N ASP A 300 -36.97 -9.16 5.99
CA ASP A 300 -37.76 -10.06 6.84
C ASP A 300 -38.95 -10.65 6.08
N LEU A 301 -39.63 -9.86 5.23
CA LEU A 301 -40.68 -10.33 4.32
C LEU A 301 -40.14 -11.36 3.33
N ASP A 302 -39.02 -11.10 2.66
CA ASP A 302 -38.42 -12.03 1.70
C ASP A 302 -37.99 -13.34 2.39
N ALA A 303 -37.48 -13.27 3.62
CA ALA A 303 -37.13 -14.44 4.41
C ALA A 303 -38.37 -15.24 4.81
N SER A 304 -39.44 -14.54 5.21
CA SER A 304 -40.74 -15.14 5.52
C SER A 304 -41.37 -15.78 4.29
N ASP A 305 -41.25 -15.17 3.10
CA ASP A 305 -41.81 -15.68 1.85
C ASP A 305 -41.04 -16.91 1.35
N LYS A 306 -39.71 -16.91 1.44
CA LYS A 306 -38.89 -18.11 1.19
C LYS A 306 -39.23 -19.25 2.15
N ALA A 307 -39.46 -18.95 3.43
CA ALA A 307 -39.89 -19.95 4.40
C ALA A 307 -41.27 -20.51 4.03
N LEU A 308 -42.24 -19.66 3.68
CA LEU A 308 -43.56 -20.08 3.20
C LEU A 308 -43.48 -20.96 1.95
N GLN A 309 -42.70 -20.57 0.95
CA GLN A 309 -42.51 -21.35 -0.28
C GLN A 309 -41.84 -22.70 0.01
N THR A 310 -40.84 -22.74 0.88
CA THR A 310 -40.16 -23.98 1.28
C THR A 310 -41.12 -24.91 2.02
N THR A 311 -41.90 -24.39 2.98
CA THR A 311 -42.88 -25.17 3.73
C THR A 311 -44.00 -25.66 2.81
N ARG A 312 -44.50 -24.85 1.88
CA ARG A 312 -45.51 -25.26 0.87
C ARG A 312 -44.97 -26.38 -0.04
N ALA A 313 -43.74 -26.25 -0.54
CA ALA A 313 -43.11 -27.27 -1.38
C ALA A 313 -42.82 -28.58 -0.63
N MET A 314 -42.63 -28.53 0.69
CA MET A 314 -42.52 -29.71 1.54
C MET A 314 -43.89 -30.38 1.77
N LEU A 315 -44.94 -29.59 1.95
CA LEU A 315 -46.31 -30.07 2.16
C LEU A 315 -46.94 -30.67 0.89
N GLU A 316 -46.50 -30.27 -0.30
CA GLU A 316 -46.89 -30.92 -1.56
C GLU A 316 -46.31 -32.33 -1.71
N LYS A 317 -45.31 -32.70 -0.89
CA LYS A 317 -44.59 -33.99 -0.96
C LYS A 317 -44.96 -34.98 0.16
N ASP A 318 -45.56 -34.53 1.26
CA ASP A 318 -45.93 -35.35 2.43
C ASP A 318 -47.36 -35.06 2.92
N MET A 319 -48.02 -36.03 3.57
CA MET A 319 -49.32 -35.79 4.22
C MET A 319 -49.14 -34.88 5.45
N ALA A 320 -49.62 -33.64 5.34
CA ALA A 320 -49.49 -32.60 6.35
C ALA A 320 -50.12 -32.98 7.71
N SER A 321 -49.36 -32.82 8.81
CA SER A 321 -49.90 -32.89 10.17
C SER A 321 -50.70 -31.61 10.50
N ASN A 322 -51.70 -31.72 11.37
CA ASN A 322 -52.50 -30.56 11.78
C ASN A 322 -51.64 -29.45 12.42
N ASP A 323 -50.58 -29.83 13.15
CA ASP A 323 -49.63 -28.91 13.76
C ASP A 323 -48.79 -28.16 12.70
N THR A 324 -48.43 -28.84 11.60
CA THR A 324 -47.72 -28.18 10.47
C THR A 324 -48.60 -27.17 9.75
N LEU A 325 -49.90 -27.44 9.67
CA LEU A 325 -50.88 -26.58 9.03
C LEU A 325 -51.20 -25.34 9.90
N GLU A 326 -51.19 -25.49 11.23
CA GLU A 326 -51.33 -24.40 12.18
C GLU A 326 -50.08 -23.49 12.22
N ALA A 327 -48.88 -24.09 12.16
CA ALA A 327 -47.63 -23.35 12.04
C ALA A 327 -47.57 -22.52 10.74
N LEU A 328 -48.06 -23.08 9.62
CA LEU A 328 -48.12 -22.37 8.34
C LEU A 328 -49.09 -21.18 8.38
N LYS A 329 -50.29 -21.35 8.96
CA LYS A 329 -51.24 -20.25 9.19
C LYS A 329 -50.66 -19.16 10.11
N SER A 330 -49.82 -19.53 11.07
CA SER A 330 -49.10 -18.58 11.92
C SER A 330 -48.09 -17.76 11.14
N LEU A 331 -47.33 -18.41 10.25
CA LEU A 331 -46.35 -17.77 9.39
C LEU A 331 -47.01 -16.84 8.36
N GLU A 332 -48.14 -17.24 7.77
CA GLU A 332 -48.94 -16.40 6.85
C GLU A 332 -49.49 -15.15 7.54
N ARG A 333 -49.94 -15.26 8.80
CA ARG A 333 -50.36 -14.10 9.60
C ARG A 333 -49.19 -13.15 9.88
N GLY A 334 -48.02 -13.70 10.21
CA GLY A 334 -46.79 -12.91 10.40
C GLY A 334 -46.36 -12.17 9.13
N HIS A 335 -46.44 -12.83 7.98
CA HIS A 335 -46.15 -12.24 6.67
C HIS A 335 -47.09 -11.07 6.35
N ASN A 336 -48.41 -11.27 6.50
CA ASN A 336 -49.40 -10.20 6.28
C ASN A 336 -49.20 -9.00 7.23
N HIS A 337 -48.83 -9.26 8.49
CA HIS A 337 -48.55 -8.18 9.45
C HIS A 337 -47.33 -7.34 9.05
N LEU A 338 -46.25 -8.00 8.59
CA LEU A 338 -45.08 -7.32 8.06
C LEU A 338 -45.43 -6.50 6.82
N MET A 339 -46.24 -7.04 5.91
CA MET A 339 -46.68 -6.35 4.68
C MET A 339 -47.41 -5.05 5.00
N ASN A 340 -48.42 -5.12 5.89
CA ASN A 340 -49.19 -3.96 6.32
C ASN A 340 -48.32 -2.90 7.00
N LYS A 341 -47.28 -3.33 7.74
CA LYS A 341 -46.36 -2.41 8.43
C LYS A 341 -45.46 -1.67 7.45
N VAL A 342 -45.00 -2.35 6.39
CA VAL A 342 -44.22 -1.69 5.33
C VAL A 342 -45.10 -0.70 4.57
N GLU A 343 -46.34 -1.05 4.26
CA GLU A 343 -47.29 -0.18 3.57
C GLU A 343 -47.63 1.08 4.39
N ALA A 344 -47.88 0.94 5.70
CA ALA A 344 -48.15 2.06 6.59
C ALA A 344 -46.95 3.03 6.73
N LEU A 345 -45.72 2.50 6.79
CA LEU A 345 -44.50 3.32 6.82
C LEU A 345 -44.29 4.06 5.49
N TYR A 346 -44.69 3.47 4.36
CA TYR A 346 -44.65 4.15 3.07
C TYR A 346 -45.67 5.28 2.94
N SER A 347 -46.90 5.05 3.38
CA SER A 347 -47.94 6.09 3.36
C SER A 347 -47.60 7.26 4.29
N SER A 348 -46.87 7.04 5.38
CA SER A 348 -46.43 8.11 6.29
C SER A 348 -45.21 8.90 5.81
N LEU A 349 -44.49 8.40 4.79
CA LEU A 349 -43.31 9.06 4.23
C LEU A 349 -43.65 10.32 3.40
N ASN A 350 -44.93 10.56 3.06
CA ASN A 350 -45.44 11.71 2.28
C ASN A 350 -44.51 12.07 1.10
N VAL A 351 -44.21 11.08 0.26
CA VAL A 351 -43.22 11.21 -0.81
C VAL A 351 -43.59 12.33 -1.80
N HIS A 352 -44.88 12.50 -2.09
CA HIS A 352 -45.39 13.56 -2.99
C HIS A 352 -45.23 14.99 -2.43
N ASP A 353 -45.27 15.18 -1.09
CA ASP A 353 -45.04 16.51 -0.49
C ASP A 353 -43.57 16.95 -0.57
N ARG A 354 -42.62 15.99 -0.60
CA ARG A 354 -41.18 16.27 -0.67
C ARG A 354 -40.60 16.24 -2.06
N PHE A 355 -41.22 15.49 -2.97
CA PHE A 355 -40.90 15.46 -4.39
C PHE A 355 -42.14 15.87 -5.19
N PRO A 356 -42.43 17.18 -5.28
CA PRO A 356 -43.58 17.68 -6.04
C PRO A 356 -43.51 17.27 -7.52
N GLU A 357 -42.29 17.02 -7.98
CA GLU A 357 -41.94 16.54 -9.32
C GLU A 357 -42.48 15.11 -9.58
N LEU A 358 -42.79 14.33 -8.55
CA LEU A 358 -43.34 12.97 -8.66
C LEU A 358 -44.87 12.93 -8.46
N ASP A 359 -45.53 14.09 -8.42
CA ASP A 359 -46.98 14.16 -8.26
C ASP A 359 -47.68 13.63 -9.52
N GLY A 360 -48.65 12.72 -9.34
CA GLY A 360 -49.33 12.02 -10.44
C GLY A 360 -48.64 10.76 -10.98
N ILE A 361 -47.49 10.35 -10.42
CA ILE A 361 -46.81 9.08 -10.77
C ILE A 361 -47.32 7.95 -9.87
N ASN A 362 -47.37 6.73 -10.40
CA ASN A 362 -47.80 5.56 -9.65
C ASN A 362 -46.97 5.37 -8.36
N LEU A 363 -47.66 5.25 -7.22
CA LEU A 363 -47.03 5.15 -5.89
C LEU A 363 -46.13 3.91 -5.76
N GLU A 364 -46.51 2.80 -6.38
CA GLU A 364 -45.74 1.54 -6.39
C GLU A 364 -44.45 1.69 -7.21
N PHE A 365 -44.50 2.43 -8.33
CA PHE A 365 -43.31 2.78 -9.11
C PHE A 365 -42.35 3.66 -8.30
N VAL A 366 -42.85 4.76 -7.72
CA VAL A 366 -42.04 5.69 -6.91
C VAL A 366 -41.40 4.97 -5.72
N ARG A 367 -42.15 4.10 -5.04
CA ARG A 367 -41.65 3.26 -3.95
C ARG A 367 -40.50 2.37 -4.43
N THR A 368 -40.69 1.65 -5.52
CA THR A 368 -39.67 0.74 -6.06
C THR A 368 -38.42 1.51 -6.50
N LEU A 369 -38.59 2.72 -7.05
CA LEU A 369 -37.49 3.58 -7.51
C LEU A 369 -36.62 4.06 -6.34
N LEU A 370 -37.25 4.48 -5.25
CA LEU A 370 -36.53 4.89 -4.03
C LEU A 370 -35.80 3.71 -3.36
N MET A 371 -36.41 2.52 -3.36
CA MET A 371 -35.77 1.29 -2.85
C MET A 371 -34.57 0.90 -3.70
N ALA A 372 -34.70 0.94 -5.02
CA ALA A 372 -33.61 0.70 -5.95
C ALA A 372 -32.46 1.70 -5.68
N CYS A 373 -32.77 2.98 -5.47
CA CYS A 373 -31.77 4.03 -5.27
C CYS A 373 -30.96 3.80 -3.99
N ASN A 374 -31.63 3.58 -2.86
CA ASN A 374 -30.93 3.32 -1.58
C ASN A 374 -30.14 2.00 -1.63
N LEU A 375 -30.67 0.98 -2.29
CA LEU A 375 -29.97 -0.29 -2.44
C LEU A 375 -28.73 -0.16 -3.33
N LYS A 376 -28.82 0.57 -4.45
CA LYS A 376 -27.68 0.86 -5.33
C LYS A 376 -26.60 1.63 -4.58
N MET A 377 -26.94 2.66 -3.81
CA MET A 377 -25.97 3.38 -2.96
C MET A 377 -25.26 2.44 -1.96
N ASN A 378 -25.98 1.51 -1.36
CA ASN A 378 -25.41 0.52 -0.44
C ASN A 378 -24.51 -0.48 -1.16
N VAL A 379 -24.88 -0.92 -2.37
CA VAL A 379 -24.02 -1.74 -3.24
C VAL A 379 -22.74 -0.97 -3.57
N CYS A 380 -22.84 0.27 -4.07
CA CYS A 380 -21.68 1.11 -4.40
C CYS A 380 -20.70 1.23 -3.23
N LYS A 381 -21.20 1.57 -2.02
CA LYS A 381 -20.36 1.67 -0.82
C LYS A 381 -19.61 0.38 -0.51
N ARG A 382 -20.29 -0.77 -0.60
CA ARG A 382 -19.70 -2.09 -0.33
C ARG A 382 -18.71 -2.53 -1.40
N VAL A 383 -19.02 -2.23 -2.67
CA VAL A 383 -18.17 -2.55 -3.82
C VAL A 383 -16.89 -1.72 -3.80
N ILE A 384 -17.00 -0.40 -3.62
CA ILE A 384 -15.86 0.51 -3.52
C ILE A 384 -14.94 0.10 -2.37
N ALA A 385 -15.49 -0.16 -1.18
CA ALA A 385 -14.70 -0.64 -0.05
C ALA A 385 -13.99 -1.96 -0.36
N SER A 386 -14.65 -2.88 -1.06
CA SER A 386 -14.04 -4.15 -1.47
C SER A 386 -12.92 -3.94 -2.49
N PHE A 387 -13.12 -3.11 -3.52
CA PHE A 387 -12.10 -2.83 -4.54
C PHE A 387 -10.86 -2.13 -3.98
N PHE A 388 -11.03 -1.17 -3.07
CA PHE A 388 -9.88 -0.56 -2.38
C PHE A 388 -9.09 -1.57 -1.55
N GLU A 389 -9.74 -2.57 -0.95
CA GLU A 389 -9.06 -3.65 -0.25
C GLU A 389 -8.34 -4.61 -1.21
N TRP A 390 -8.95 -4.92 -2.37
CA TRP A 390 -8.31 -5.71 -3.44
C TRP A 390 -7.09 -5.02 -4.04
N ASP A 391 -7.19 -3.73 -4.36
CA ASP A 391 -6.08 -2.97 -4.93
C ASP A 391 -4.88 -2.90 -3.99
N LYS A 392 -5.12 -2.74 -2.68
CA LYS A 392 -4.06 -2.82 -1.67
C LYS A 392 -3.42 -4.21 -1.59
N LEU A 393 -4.19 -5.27 -1.85
CA LEU A 393 -3.68 -6.64 -1.88
C LEU A 393 -2.84 -6.86 -3.14
N ASP A 394 -3.34 -6.49 -4.32
CA ASP A 394 -2.67 -6.68 -5.60
C ASP A 394 -1.37 -5.84 -5.68
N GLN A 395 -1.37 -4.61 -5.16
CA GLN A 395 -0.17 -3.78 -5.00
C GLN A 395 0.91 -4.43 -4.12
N ALA A 396 0.52 -5.25 -3.16
CA ALA A 396 1.46 -5.98 -2.30
C ALA A 396 2.09 -7.22 -2.98
N VAL A 397 1.61 -7.63 -4.16
CA VAL A 397 2.11 -8.81 -4.90
C VAL A 397 3.18 -8.43 -5.94
N GLY A 398 3.66 -7.19 -5.96
CA GLY A 398 4.66 -6.66 -6.91
C GLY A 398 6.03 -7.37 -6.98
N SER A 399 6.24 -8.45 -6.22
CA SER A 399 7.32 -9.41 -6.45
C SER A 399 6.71 -10.76 -6.81
N ALA A 400 6.87 -11.20 -8.06
CA ALA A 400 6.61 -12.57 -8.44
C ALA A 400 7.38 -13.51 -7.48
N GLN A 401 6.63 -14.29 -6.69
CA GLN A 401 7.08 -15.41 -5.85
C GLN A 401 7.83 -15.13 -4.53
N GLN A 402 7.58 -14.03 -3.81
CA GLN A 402 8.01 -13.95 -2.40
C GLN A 402 6.84 -13.73 -1.44
N ALA A 403 6.35 -14.85 -0.92
CA ALA A 403 5.32 -14.92 0.11
C ALA A 403 5.90 -14.58 1.49
N LEU A 404 6.29 -13.31 1.74
CA LEU A 404 6.62 -12.83 3.07
C LEU A 404 5.64 -11.73 3.50
N GLY A 405 4.48 -12.23 3.93
CA GLY A 405 3.33 -11.47 4.44
C GLY A 405 2.05 -12.31 4.50
N MET A 406 2.15 -13.65 4.57
CA MET A 406 1.03 -14.57 4.32
C MET A 406 -0.16 -14.40 5.26
N LYS A 407 0.04 -14.02 6.53
CA LYS A 407 -1.05 -14.04 7.52
C LYS A 407 -2.05 -12.90 7.34
N LEU A 408 -1.56 -11.67 7.14
CA LEU A 408 -2.43 -10.50 6.89
C LEU A 408 -3.08 -10.61 5.51
N HIS A 409 -2.32 -11.03 4.50
CA HIS A 409 -2.84 -11.25 3.15
C HIS A 409 -3.96 -12.31 3.12
N GLN A 410 -3.77 -13.45 3.81
CA GLN A 410 -4.79 -14.50 3.93
C GLN A 410 -5.99 -14.04 4.76
N GLN A 411 -5.77 -13.29 5.84
CA GLN A 411 -6.84 -12.73 6.66
C GLN A 411 -7.70 -11.74 5.86
N THR A 412 -7.09 -10.84 5.09
CA THR A 412 -7.82 -9.89 4.23
C THR A 412 -8.56 -10.62 3.12
N ARG A 413 -7.93 -11.58 2.41
CA ARG A 413 -8.64 -12.42 1.41
C ARG A 413 -9.82 -13.17 2.01
N LYS A 414 -9.67 -13.73 3.22
CA LYS A 414 -10.74 -14.45 3.92
C LYS A 414 -11.86 -13.50 4.37
N ALA A 415 -11.54 -12.30 4.82
CA ALA A 415 -12.52 -11.28 5.18
C ALA A 415 -13.30 -10.76 3.97
N ILE A 416 -12.64 -10.60 2.82
CA ILE A 416 -13.28 -10.25 1.54
C ILE A 416 -14.21 -11.38 1.08
N SER A 417 -13.72 -12.62 1.03
CA SER A 417 -14.51 -13.78 0.63
C SER A 417 -15.74 -13.98 1.52
N LYS A 418 -15.64 -13.71 2.82
CA LYS A 418 -16.78 -13.76 3.75
C LYS A 418 -17.85 -12.70 3.48
N ARG A 419 -17.48 -11.54 2.93
CA ARG A 419 -18.41 -10.42 2.64
C ARG A 419 -19.05 -10.51 1.24
N GLN A 420 -18.44 -11.26 0.32
CA GLN A 420 -18.91 -11.42 -1.06
C GLN A 420 -20.37 -11.92 -1.18
N PRO A 421 -20.86 -12.93 -0.42
CA PRO A 421 -22.24 -13.41 -0.57
C PRO A 421 -23.29 -12.35 -0.27
N ALA A 422 -23.06 -11.51 0.75
CA ALA A 422 -23.98 -10.43 1.12
C ALA A 422 -24.01 -9.32 0.07
N LEU A 423 -22.86 -9.02 -0.54
CA LEU A 423 -22.79 -8.09 -1.67
C LEU A 423 -23.52 -8.65 -2.90
N MET A 424 -23.30 -9.92 -3.23
CA MET A 424 -23.98 -10.58 -4.35
C MET A 424 -25.50 -10.64 -4.18
N SER A 425 -25.97 -10.87 -2.95
CA SER A 425 -27.39 -10.82 -2.63
C SER A 425 -27.98 -9.43 -2.87
N ALA A 426 -27.27 -8.38 -2.45
CA ALA A 426 -27.71 -6.99 -2.67
C ALA A 426 -27.77 -6.63 -4.17
N ILE A 427 -26.79 -7.08 -4.98
CA ILE A 427 -26.80 -6.87 -6.44
C ILE A 427 -28.00 -7.57 -7.09
N ARG A 428 -28.27 -8.83 -6.75
CA ARG A 428 -29.43 -9.55 -7.31
C ARG A 428 -30.75 -8.88 -6.96
N LYS A 429 -30.89 -8.40 -5.71
CA LYS A 429 -32.07 -7.69 -5.26
C LYS A 429 -32.23 -6.32 -5.94
N PHE A 430 -31.12 -5.64 -6.22
CA PHE A 430 -31.14 -4.43 -7.02
C PHE A 430 -31.62 -4.71 -8.45
N ASN A 431 -31.11 -5.76 -9.09
CA ASN A 431 -31.52 -6.14 -10.44
C ASN A 431 -33.01 -6.53 -10.50
N SER A 432 -33.55 -7.21 -9.49
CA SER A 432 -34.99 -7.48 -9.44
C SER A 432 -35.85 -6.21 -9.31
N TYR A 433 -35.35 -5.16 -8.66
CA TYR A 433 -36.05 -3.87 -8.65
C TYR A 433 -35.99 -3.18 -10.01
N CYS A 434 -34.90 -3.34 -10.77
CA CYS A 434 -34.82 -2.82 -12.14
C CYS A 434 -35.86 -3.50 -13.04
N GLU A 435 -35.98 -4.84 -12.96
CA GLU A 435 -37.00 -5.60 -13.69
C GLU A 435 -38.43 -5.19 -13.30
N TRP A 436 -38.68 -4.97 -12.01
CA TRP A 436 -40.00 -4.56 -11.54
C TRP A 436 -40.34 -3.13 -11.97
N LEU A 437 -39.37 -2.21 -11.93
CA LEU A 437 -39.55 -0.84 -12.43
C LEU A 437 -39.89 -0.81 -13.92
N ASP A 438 -39.23 -1.64 -14.73
CA ASP A 438 -39.52 -1.79 -16.16
C ASP A 438 -40.97 -2.25 -16.40
N SER A 439 -41.46 -3.20 -15.60
CA SER A 439 -42.84 -3.69 -15.72
C SER A 439 -43.92 -2.66 -15.33
N LEU A 440 -43.57 -1.69 -14.48
CA LEU A 440 -44.47 -0.64 -14.01
C LEU A 440 -44.36 0.65 -14.83
N TYR A 441 -43.37 0.75 -15.74
CA TYR A 441 -42.99 2.00 -16.38
C TYR A 441 -44.03 2.52 -17.38
N ASP A 442 -44.35 3.81 -17.28
CA ASP A 442 -45.07 4.57 -18.30
C ASP A 442 -44.10 5.57 -18.97
N PRO A 443 -43.91 5.51 -20.30
CA PRO A 443 -43.09 6.48 -21.04
C PRO A 443 -43.47 7.95 -20.81
N LEU A 444 -44.72 8.23 -20.42
CA LEU A 444 -45.19 9.59 -20.11
C LEU A 444 -44.54 10.19 -18.85
N TRP A 445 -43.95 9.37 -17.98
CA TRP A 445 -43.28 9.85 -16.77
C TRP A 445 -41.91 10.45 -17.04
N GLY A 446 -41.25 10.11 -18.16
CA GLY A 446 -39.94 10.67 -18.52
C GLY A 446 -38.86 10.45 -17.45
N ILE A 447 -38.93 9.36 -16.68
CA ILE A 447 -37.93 9.01 -15.66
C ILE A 447 -37.00 7.93 -16.26
N PRO A 448 -35.67 8.16 -16.36
CA PRO A 448 -34.74 7.15 -16.83
C PRO A 448 -34.76 5.91 -15.92
N LEU A 449 -34.94 4.73 -16.52
CA LEU A 449 -34.94 3.47 -15.77
C LEU A 449 -33.51 3.06 -15.39
N PRO A 450 -33.29 2.55 -14.16
CA PRO A 450 -31.99 2.06 -13.75
C PRO A 450 -31.63 0.75 -14.47
N ALA A 451 -30.38 0.65 -14.93
CA ALA A 451 -29.85 -0.57 -15.55
C ALA A 451 -29.40 -1.61 -14.49
N PRO A 452 -29.55 -2.92 -14.77
CA PRO A 452 -29.08 -3.99 -13.89
C PRO A 452 -27.54 -4.04 -13.83
N LEU A 453 -27.00 -4.38 -12.66
CA LEU A 453 -25.56 -4.51 -12.43
C LEU A 453 -25.04 -5.93 -12.72
N PRO A 454 -23.79 -6.09 -13.20
CA PRO A 454 -23.17 -7.39 -13.39
C PRO A 454 -23.09 -8.20 -12.10
N THR A 455 -23.32 -9.51 -12.21
CA THR A 455 -23.25 -10.43 -11.07
C THR A 455 -21.87 -11.05 -10.86
N LYS A 456 -20.89 -10.69 -11.69
CA LYS A 456 -19.49 -11.08 -11.51
C LYS A 456 -18.68 -9.88 -11.09
N LEU A 457 -17.88 -10.02 -10.02
CA LEU A 457 -17.09 -8.92 -9.44
C LEU A 457 -16.09 -8.29 -10.43
N VAL A 458 -15.51 -9.09 -11.32
CA VAL A 458 -14.54 -8.60 -12.31
C VAL A 458 -15.23 -7.71 -13.34
N GLU A 459 -16.39 -8.12 -13.82
CA GLU A 459 -17.21 -7.33 -14.75
C GLU A 459 -17.77 -6.08 -14.05
N LEU A 460 -18.26 -6.23 -12.81
CA LEU A 460 -18.74 -5.12 -11.97
C LEU A 460 -17.66 -4.06 -11.71
N ARG A 461 -16.38 -4.45 -11.66
CA ARG A 461 -15.26 -3.53 -11.45
C ARG A 461 -15.08 -2.54 -12.59
N SER A 462 -15.38 -2.98 -13.80
CA SER A 462 -15.26 -2.19 -15.02
C SER A 462 -16.61 -1.66 -15.50
N ASP A 463 -17.69 -1.94 -14.76
CA ASP A 463 -19.05 -1.63 -15.16
C ASP A 463 -19.34 -0.13 -15.03
N PRO A 464 -19.79 0.54 -16.10
CA PRO A 464 -20.11 1.95 -16.05
C PRO A 464 -21.32 2.25 -15.16
N GLY A 465 -22.27 1.31 -15.10
CA GLY A 465 -23.51 1.32 -14.32
C GLY A 465 -23.31 1.41 -12.81
N LEU A 466 -22.15 0.96 -12.30
CA LEU A 466 -21.86 0.93 -10.87
C LEU A 466 -21.83 2.31 -10.23
N MET A 467 -21.27 3.31 -10.91
CA MET A 467 -21.11 4.67 -10.35
C MET A 467 -22.21 5.63 -10.79
N GLU A 468 -23.18 5.17 -11.57
CA GLU A 468 -24.36 5.93 -11.98
C GLU A 468 -25.35 6.03 -10.81
N ASP A 469 -25.87 7.23 -10.53
CA ASP A 469 -26.99 7.36 -9.60
C ASP A 469 -28.31 6.97 -10.26
N ILE A 470 -29.29 6.57 -9.45
CA ILE A 470 -30.66 6.38 -9.93
C ILE A 470 -31.35 7.73 -9.92
N TRP A 471 -31.83 8.13 -11.09
CA TRP A 471 -32.50 9.40 -11.30
C TRP A 471 -33.93 9.36 -10.77
N ILE A 472 -34.33 10.38 -9.99
CA ILE A 472 -35.63 10.42 -9.29
C ILE A 472 -36.52 11.58 -9.79
N THR A 473 -36.01 12.45 -10.68
CA THR A 473 -36.77 13.61 -11.19
C THR A 473 -37.22 13.35 -12.63
N PRO A 474 -38.49 13.59 -13.01
CA PRO A 474 -38.89 13.57 -14.43
C PRO A 474 -37.98 14.48 -15.24
N SER A 475 -37.56 14.03 -16.41
CA SER A 475 -36.68 14.79 -17.31
C SER A 475 -37.42 15.97 -17.95
N VAL A 476 -37.71 17.00 -17.15
CA VAL A 476 -38.18 18.30 -17.65
C VAL A 476 -36.95 19.11 -18.10
N GLY A 477 -36.32 18.67 -19.20
CA GLY A 477 -35.12 19.28 -19.79
C GLY A 477 -34.21 18.29 -20.52
N GLU A 478 -33.11 18.78 -21.12
CA GLU A 478 -32.06 17.92 -21.68
C GLU A 478 -31.40 17.10 -20.56
N VAL A 479 -31.37 15.78 -20.72
CA VAL A 479 -30.68 14.86 -19.81
C VAL A 479 -29.17 15.16 -19.87
N PRO A 480 -28.48 15.39 -18.74
CA PRO A 480 -27.05 15.63 -18.76
C PRO A 480 -26.29 14.47 -19.43
N ARG A 481 -25.33 14.77 -20.31
CA ARG A 481 -24.62 13.74 -21.07
C ARG A 481 -23.80 12.81 -20.18
N TRP A 482 -23.26 13.29 -19.06
CA TRP A 482 -22.62 12.40 -18.07
C TRP A 482 -23.53 11.32 -17.49
N LEU A 483 -24.86 11.47 -17.62
CA LEU A 483 -25.82 10.48 -17.13
C LEU A 483 -26.16 9.44 -18.20
N ASP A 484 -26.37 9.85 -19.46
CA ASP A 484 -26.88 9.00 -20.53
C ASP A 484 -25.80 8.46 -21.49
N ASP A 485 -24.73 9.24 -21.71
CA ASP A 485 -23.68 8.92 -22.68
C ASP A 485 -22.56 8.10 -22.02
N THR A 486 -22.51 6.80 -22.36
CA THR A 486 -21.47 5.87 -21.86
C THR A 486 -20.06 6.33 -22.23
N SER A 487 -19.86 6.94 -23.40
CA SER A 487 -18.54 7.44 -23.81
C SER A 487 -18.08 8.58 -22.90
N ILE A 488 -18.97 9.53 -22.58
CA ILE A 488 -18.67 10.62 -21.64
C ILE A 488 -18.28 10.08 -20.27
N ARG A 489 -18.97 9.05 -19.77
CA ARG A 489 -18.68 8.44 -18.47
C ARG A 489 -17.32 7.74 -18.44
N ASP A 490 -17.01 6.99 -19.48
CA ASP A 490 -15.71 6.33 -19.62
C ASP A 490 -14.60 7.36 -19.79
N GLY A 491 -14.84 8.42 -20.55
CA GLY A 491 -13.96 9.58 -20.69
C GLY A 491 -13.69 10.30 -19.36
N ILE A 492 -14.72 10.56 -18.53
CA ILE A 492 -14.56 11.14 -17.19
C ILE A 492 -13.70 10.24 -16.30
N ARG A 493 -13.90 8.91 -16.33
CA ARG A 493 -13.06 7.98 -15.55
C ARG A 493 -11.62 7.97 -16.04
N GLY A 494 -11.40 7.96 -17.36
CA GLY A 494 -10.08 8.09 -17.97
C GLY A 494 -9.38 9.38 -17.55
N LEU A 495 -10.08 10.51 -17.62
CA LEU A 495 -9.62 11.83 -17.20
C LEU A 495 -9.13 11.82 -15.74
N LEU A 496 -9.98 11.40 -14.82
CA LEU A 496 -9.66 11.35 -13.38
C LEU A 496 -8.54 10.36 -13.07
N LYS A 497 -8.39 9.29 -13.86
CA LYS A 497 -7.32 8.33 -13.68
C LYS A 497 -5.98 8.89 -14.17
N ARG A 498 -5.94 9.46 -15.37
CA ARG A 498 -4.78 10.14 -15.94
C ARG A 498 -4.29 11.26 -15.02
N ASP A 499 -5.19 12.11 -14.54
CA ASP A 499 -4.83 13.25 -13.69
C ASP A 499 -4.20 12.79 -12.36
N ARG A 500 -4.72 11.71 -11.75
CA ARG A 500 -4.10 11.11 -10.55
C ARG A 500 -2.70 10.53 -10.83
N CYS A 501 -2.52 9.84 -11.96
CA CYS A 501 -1.20 9.33 -12.34
C CYS A 501 -0.20 10.48 -12.55
N ARG A 502 -0.64 11.57 -13.17
CA ARG A 502 0.16 12.79 -13.37
C ARG A 502 0.50 13.49 -12.05
N GLU A 503 -0.45 13.59 -11.12
CA GLU A 503 -0.20 14.12 -9.77
C GLU A 503 0.90 13.33 -9.06
N GLU A 504 0.87 12.00 -9.16
CA GLU A 504 1.90 11.14 -8.56
C GLU A 504 3.26 11.36 -9.22
N GLN A 505 3.33 11.42 -10.56
CA GLN A 505 4.56 11.73 -11.28
C GLN A 505 5.16 13.08 -10.87
N VAL A 506 4.33 14.11 -10.70
CA VAL A 506 4.78 15.43 -10.24
C VAL A 506 5.33 15.36 -8.82
N ARG A 507 4.67 14.63 -7.91
CA ARG A 507 5.15 14.44 -6.53
C ARG A 507 6.50 13.74 -6.51
N LEU A 508 6.64 12.65 -7.26
CA LEU A 508 7.90 11.90 -7.38
C LEU A 508 9.00 12.77 -7.97
N GLY A 509 8.69 13.59 -8.98
CA GLY A 509 9.63 14.57 -9.53
C GLY A 509 10.10 15.59 -8.48
N ILE A 510 9.18 16.11 -7.65
CA ILE A 510 9.52 17.02 -6.55
C ILE A 510 10.38 16.31 -5.49
N GLU A 511 10.04 15.08 -5.14
CA GLU A 511 10.81 14.28 -4.17
C GLU A 511 12.22 13.97 -4.70
N ALA A 512 12.35 13.58 -5.97
CA ALA A 512 13.62 13.39 -6.65
C ALA A 512 14.44 14.69 -6.70
N ASP A 513 13.83 15.83 -7.05
CA ASP A 513 14.48 17.14 -7.03
C ASP A 513 14.96 17.52 -5.62
N ASN A 514 14.15 17.24 -4.59
CA ASN A 514 14.52 17.49 -3.20
C ASN A 514 15.70 16.63 -2.78
N LEU A 515 15.71 15.35 -3.17
CA LEU A 515 16.84 14.46 -2.95
C LEU A 515 18.09 14.97 -3.70
N CYS A 516 17.98 15.28 -4.99
CA CYS A 516 19.07 15.82 -5.80
C CYS A 516 19.59 17.15 -5.28
N ARG A 517 18.75 18.06 -4.76
CA ARG A 517 19.19 19.31 -4.12
C ARG A 517 19.86 19.06 -2.79
N PHE A 518 19.34 18.12 -2.00
CA PHE A 518 19.94 17.72 -0.74
C PHE A 518 21.34 17.11 -0.96
N PHE A 519 21.51 16.25 -1.96
CA PHE A 519 22.82 15.67 -2.31
C PHE A 519 23.73 16.64 -3.10
N GLY A 520 23.18 17.44 -4.03
CA GLY A 520 23.94 18.27 -4.97
C GLY A 520 24.32 19.67 -4.48
N ASN A 521 23.60 20.28 -3.53
CA ASN A 521 24.06 21.53 -2.89
C ASN A 521 25.30 21.33 -2.00
N GLU A 522 25.68 20.07 -1.75
CA GLU A 522 26.85 19.70 -0.96
C GLU A 522 28.14 19.58 -1.77
N ASP A 523 28.06 19.32 -3.08
CA ASP A 523 29.23 19.35 -3.97
C ASP A 523 29.66 20.79 -4.29
N LYS A 524 28.71 21.73 -4.40
CA LYS A 524 29.03 23.15 -4.65
C LYS A 524 29.76 23.83 -3.49
N HIS A 525 29.61 23.32 -2.26
CA HIS A 525 30.42 23.78 -1.12
C HIS A 525 31.86 23.25 -1.14
N GLN A 526 32.19 22.30 -2.02
CA GLN A 526 33.56 21.77 -2.21
C GLN A 526 34.34 22.60 -3.24
N SER A 527 33.68 23.17 -4.26
CA SER A 527 34.37 23.96 -5.30
C SER A 527 34.74 25.39 -4.86
N ALA A 528 34.12 25.91 -3.80
CA ALA A 528 34.35 27.28 -3.31
C ALA A 528 35.46 27.40 -2.25
N LYS A 529 36.20 26.31 -1.96
CA LYS A 529 37.30 26.28 -0.99
C LYS A 529 38.60 25.70 -1.58
N HIS A 530 38.89 26.03 -2.84
CA HIS A 530 40.25 25.93 -3.39
C HIS A 530 40.83 27.31 -3.62
#